data_AF-A0A7V4GGM9-F1
#
_entry.id   AF-A0A7V4GGM9-F1
#
_cell.length_a   1.000
_cell.length_b   1.000
_cell.length_c   1.000
_cell.angle_alpha   90.00
_cell.angle_beta   90.00
_cell.angle_gamma   90.00
#
_symmetry.space_group_name_H-M   'P 1'
#
loop_
_entity.id
_entity.type
_entity.pdbx_description
1 polymer ?
#
loop_
_entity_poly.entity_id
_entity_poly.type
_entity_poly.pdbx_seq_one_letter_code
_entity_poly.pdbx_strand_id
1 'polypeptide(L)'
;MPVEGDGEEFEDAAPPGLAIRRPAEGDLVLETAVVDLDPGPLAADTLEVWVEGESEPRCVRTEPPWRCLVHLDPRARGTTSIHAVARSGGAEVDRATVGLVKEPEFTEECATDSLACVRDLVAAGSAAGWEGVVYENMDGLHANLDTSGYPGVTRIENTDSFSGPHPGFRPQDLDPTTVLLGNASVAQTSPCCLSVPRRQLSLTTISDRFRGNKLWWYPEHRDHGYEDYYWFSTVTVGISQGSSGSEIDELRSLMLALGALPPAARAALQEAGQVWSALQYVSRRTRMAGDAAYLTAQAHPNALADGGNLVSMMQMARAFAADRLPPAARVEVLDEDFAASERRLTTPESVARVWTDTTATEHRLRVSAAPSVDLTGRALTYHWFVLRAAEWIDVVPEDADGSVVALTIRRHPEETLELNGQPRRTSLGVVALFVHDGLYFSPPAFVTSFTADPYRLAPNENNLD
;
A
#
# COMPACT_ATOMS: atom_id res chain seq x y z
N MET A 1 36.63 -29.92 -58.58
CA MET A 1 36.75 -30.21 -57.14
C MET A 1 35.64 -29.45 -56.45
N PRO A 2 34.57 -30.10 -55.96
CA PRO A 2 33.66 -29.44 -55.05
C PRO A 2 34.23 -29.57 -53.62
N VAL A 3 34.25 -28.45 -52.91
CA VAL A 3 34.52 -28.41 -51.47
C VAL A 3 33.18 -28.67 -50.79
N GLU A 4 33.10 -29.78 -50.07
CA GLU A 4 32.01 -30.07 -49.14
C GLU A 4 32.01 -28.98 -48.06
N GLY A 5 30.90 -28.27 -47.94
CA GLY A 5 30.64 -27.38 -46.81
C GLY A 5 29.98 -28.21 -45.72
N ASP A 6 30.66 -28.31 -44.59
CA ASP A 6 30.15 -28.90 -43.36
C ASP A 6 28.85 -28.19 -42.96
N GLY A 7 27.74 -28.94 -42.96
CA GLY A 7 26.51 -28.50 -42.34
C GLY A 7 26.70 -28.56 -40.83
N GLU A 8 26.87 -27.42 -40.19
CA GLU A 8 26.58 -27.29 -38.77
C GLU A 8 25.08 -27.55 -38.58
N GLU A 9 24.75 -28.78 -38.15
CA GLU A 9 23.48 -29.06 -37.50
C GLU A 9 23.36 -28.13 -36.28
N PHE A 10 22.55 -27.09 -36.41
CA PHE A 10 21.97 -26.46 -35.23
C PHE A 10 21.13 -27.53 -34.56
N GLU A 11 21.61 -28.06 -33.43
CA GLU A 11 20.76 -28.81 -32.50
C GLU A 11 19.55 -27.94 -32.21
N ASP A 12 18.39 -28.37 -32.72
CA ASP A 12 17.08 -27.84 -32.37
C ASP A 12 16.95 -28.05 -30.84
N ALA A 13 17.28 -27.02 -30.06
CA ALA A 13 17.18 -27.07 -28.62
C ALA A 13 15.74 -27.50 -28.29
N ALA A 14 15.61 -28.64 -27.60
CA ALA A 14 14.30 -29.12 -27.17
C ALA A 14 13.53 -27.93 -26.54
N PRO A 15 12.27 -27.70 -26.93
CA PRO A 15 11.54 -26.57 -26.40
C PRO A 15 11.53 -26.71 -24.87
N PRO A 16 11.86 -25.64 -24.12
CA PRO A 16 12.01 -25.74 -22.68
C PRO A 16 10.70 -26.25 -22.07
N GLY A 17 10.83 -27.20 -21.13
CA GLY A 17 9.72 -27.65 -20.30
C GLY A 17 9.22 -26.56 -19.35
N LEU A 18 8.53 -26.94 -18.29
CA LEU A 18 8.09 -26.03 -17.24
C LEU A 18 9.27 -25.23 -16.71
N ALA A 19 9.12 -23.91 -16.62
CA ALA A 19 10.14 -23.03 -16.08
C ALA A 19 9.55 -22.10 -15.03
N ILE A 20 10.33 -21.84 -13.97
CA ILE A 20 10.11 -20.73 -13.05
C ILE A 20 10.93 -19.55 -13.61
N ARG A 21 10.23 -18.53 -14.13
CA ARG A 21 10.84 -17.33 -14.73
C ARG A 21 11.25 -16.30 -13.69
N ARG A 22 10.53 -16.28 -12.57
CA ARG A 22 10.79 -15.48 -11.38
C ARG A 22 10.30 -16.28 -10.18
N PRO A 23 10.96 -16.24 -9.02
CA PRO A 23 12.32 -15.71 -8.80
C PRO A 23 13.41 -16.48 -9.56
N ALA A 24 14.60 -15.90 -9.68
CA ALA A 24 15.79 -16.57 -10.19
C ALA A 24 16.56 -17.30 -9.07
N GLU A 25 17.45 -18.21 -9.45
CA GLU A 25 18.27 -18.98 -8.50
C GLU A 25 19.11 -18.06 -7.62
N GLY A 26 18.98 -18.22 -6.31
CA GLY A 26 19.68 -17.44 -5.29
C GLY A 26 19.09 -16.05 -5.04
N ASP A 27 17.94 -15.71 -5.64
CA ASP A 27 17.27 -14.45 -5.36
C ASP A 27 16.94 -14.32 -3.86
N LEU A 28 17.11 -13.10 -3.36
CA LEU A 28 16.68 -12.74 -2.02
C LEU A 28 15.14 -12.61 -2.00
N VAL A 29 14.51 -13.21 -1.01
CA VAL A 29 13.10 -13.03 -0.70
C VAL A 29 12.92 -12.67 0.77
N LEU A 30 11.94 -11.81 1.04
CA LEU A 30 11.46 -11.51 2.39
C LEU A 30 10.24 -12.37 2.64
N GLU A 31 9.05 -11.79 2.83
CA GLU A 31 7.86 -12.60 3.10
C GLU A 31 7.24 -13.19 1.83
N THR A 32 7.09 -12.42 0.76
CA THR A 32 6.41 -12.92 -0.45
C THR A 32 7.39 -13.17 -1.59
N ALA A 33 7.31 -14.35 -2.19
CA ALA A 33 7.92 -14.66 -3.47
C ALA A 33 6.85 -14.53 -4.58
N VAL A 34 7.12 -13.69 -5.58
CA VAL A 34 6.30 -13.62 -6.80
C VAL A 34 6.81 -14.68 -7.78
N VAL A 35 6.03 -15.72 -7.98
CA VAL A 35 6.39 -16.88 -8.79
C VAL A 35 5.73 -16.76 -10.16
N ASP A 36 6.50 -16.37 -11.18
CA ASP A 36 6.08 -16.35 -12.57
C ASP A 36 6.45 -17.68 -13.22
N LEU A 37 5.45 -18.42 -13.69
CA LEU A 37 5.63 -19.70 -14.34
C LEU A 37 5.50 -19.58 -15.86
N ASP A 38 6.24 -20.40 -16.56
CA ASP A 38 6.08 -20.64 -17.99
C ASP A 38 5.86 -22.14 -18.21
N PRO A 39 4.63 -22.59 -18.55
CA PRO A 39 4.38 -23.99 -18.80
C PRO A 39 5.03 -24.50 -20.10
N GLY A 40 5.60 -23.62 -20.94
CA GLY A 40 6.15 -24.00 -22.24
C GLY A 40 5.10 -24.66 -23.14
N PRO A 41 5.46 -25.64 -23.98
CA PRO A 41 4.52 -26.37 -24.84
C PRO A 41 3.78 -27.50 -24.10
N LEU A 42 3.89 -27.60 -22.77
CA LEU A 42 3.31 -28.70 -22.01
C LEU A 42 1.78 -28.69 -22.09
N ALA A 43 1.19 -29.86 -22.32
CA ALA A 43 -0.24 -30.08 -22.16
C ALA A 43 -0.58 -30.30 -20.67
N ALA A 44 -0.36 -29.28 -19.84
CA ALA A 44 -0.71 -29.28 -18.42
C ALA A 44 -2.09 -28.65 -18.23
N ASP A 45 -2.96 -29.29 -17.44
CA ASP A 45 -4.25 -28.72 -17.01
C ASP A 45 -4.12 -27.94 -15.69
N THR A 46 -3.04 -28.19 -14.95
CA THR A 46 -2.82 -27.61 -13.61
C THR A 46 -1.34 -27.33 -13.40
N LEU A 47 -1.02 -26.16 -12.86
CA LEU A 47 0.28 -25.81 -12.30
C LEU A 47 0.15 -25.61 -10.80
N GLU A 48 0.99 -26.30 -10.03
CA GLU A 48 1.06 -26.19 -8.58
C GLU A 48 2.39 -25.58 -8.17
N VAL A 49 2.38 -24.69 -7.18
CA VAL A 49 3.59 -24.14 -6.57
C VAL A 49 3.68 -24.58 -5.13
N TRP A 50 4.81 -25.17 -4.78
CA TRP A 50 5.11 -25.76 -3.49
C TRP A 50 6.32 -25.08 -2.87
N VAL A 51 6.33 -24.99 -1.55
CA VAL A 51 7.51 -24.58 -0.77
C VAL A 51 8.14 -25.84 -0.18
N GLU A 52 9.47 -25.86 -0.13
CA GLU A 52 10.25 -26.98 0.41
C GLU A 52 9.76 -27.41 1.81
N GLY A 53 9.53 -28.71 1.96
CA GLY A 53 9.12 -29.32 3.24
C GLY A 53 7.62 -29.27 3.55
N GLU A 54 6.81 -28.67 2.68
CA GLU A 54 5.37 -28.57 2.89
C GLU A 54 4.57 -29.73 2.27
N SER A 55 3.42 -30.03 2.88
CA SER A 55 2.55 -31.14 2.48
C SER A 55 1.44 -30.75 1.51
N GLU A 56 1.24 -29.46 1.24
CA GLU A 56 0.20 -28.93 0.35
C GLU A 56 0.76 -27.81 -0.53
N PRO A 57 0.24 -27.62 -1.76
CA PRO A 57 0.70 -26.53 -2.62
C PRO A 57 0.22 -25.18 -2.06
N ARG A 58 1.10 -24.18 -2.12
CA ARG A 58 0.79 -22.80 -1.74
C ARG A 58 -0.02 -22.05 -2.79
N CYS A 59 0.02 -22.50 -4.03
CA CYS A 59 -0.76 -21.93 -5.12
C CYS A 59 -1.07 -23.01 -6.16
N VAL A 60 -2.28 -22.97 -6.71
CA VAL A 60 -2.72 -23.83 -7.82
C VAL A 60 -3.33 -22.93 -8.90
N ARG A 61 -2.90 -23.12 -10.14
CA ARG A 61 -3.40 -22.40 -11.33
C ARG A 61 -3.86 -23.38 -12.38
N THR A 62 -5.02 -23.12 -12.96
CA THR A 62 -5.59 -23.90 -14.07
C THR A 62 -5.72 -23.08 -15.36
N GLU A 63 -5.44 -21.78 -15.29
CA GLU A 63 -5.48 -20.85 -16.42
C GLU A 63 -4.47 -19.70 -16.24
N PRO A 64 -4.06 -19.04 -17.36
CA PRO A 64 -3.26 -17.83 -17.30
C PRO A 64 -4.01 -16.67 -16.59
N PRO A 65 -3.29 -15.70 -16.00
CA PRO A 65 -1.83 -15.62 -15.94
C PRO A 65 -1.23 -16.62 -14.94
N TRP A 66 -0.12 -17.23 -15.34
CA TRP A 66 0.59 -18.26 -14.55
C TRP A 66 1.47 -17.64 -13.45
N ARG A 67 0.89 -16.75 -12.65
CA ARG A 67 1.57 -16.05 -11.56
C ARG A 67 0.99 -16.47 -10.22
N CYS A 68 1.86 -16.76 -9.26
CA CYS A 68 1.51 -17.07 -7.88
C CYS A 68 2.18 -16.11 -6.91
N LEU A 69 1.46 -15.73 -5.85
CA LEU A 69 2.03 -15.10 -4.67
C LEU A 69 2.23 -16.18 -3.63
N VAL A 70 3.49 -16.46 -3.29
CA VAL A 70 3.85 -17.48 -2.29
C VAL A 70 4.33 -16.77 -1.05
N HIS A 71 3.52 -16.82 0.01
CA HIS A 71 3.83 -16.22 1.30
C HIS A 71 4.65 -17.19 2.17
N LEU A 72 5.81 -16.73 2.62
CA LEU A 72 6.80 -17.42 3.44
C LEU A 72 6.77 -16.88 4.87
N ASP A 73 7.55 -17.46 5.78
CA ASP A 73 7.66 -16.93 7.14
C ASP A 73 8.43 -15.59 7.16
N PRO A 74 7.83 -14.46 7.60
CA PRO A 74 8.50 -13.16 7.65
C PRO A 74 9.73 -13.10 8.55
N ARG A 75 9.88 -14.03 9.50
CA ARG A 75 10.96 -14.04 10.49
C ARG A 75 12.05 -15.06 10.19
N ALA A 76 11.81 -15.97 9.25
CA ALA A 76 12.78 -16.99 8.89
C ALA A 76 14.03 -16.38 8.21
N ARG A 77 15.17 -17.04 8.40
CA ARG A 77 16.45 -16.75 7.75
C ARG A 77 17.06 -18.05 7.24
N GLY A 78 17.71 -18.01 6.08
CA GLY A 78 18.48 -19.13 5.55
C GLY A 78 18.25 -19.33 4.07
N THR A 79 18.11 -20.59 3.66
CA THR A 79 17.76 -20.97 2.30
C THR A 79 16.45 -21.76 2.30
N THR A 80 15.67 -21.61 1.23
CA THR A 80 14.46 -22.40 0.98
C THR A 80 14.33 -22.61 -0.53
N SER A 81 13.50 -23.56 -0.96
CA SER A 81 13.26 -23.81 -2.37
C SER A 81 11.78 -23.71 -2.70
N ILE A 82 11.49 -23.21 -3.91
CA ILE A 82 10.16 -23.26 -4.51
C ILE A 82 10.18 -24.31 -5.62
N HIS A 83 9.17 -25.17 -5.65
CA HIS A 83 8.97 -26.16 -6.70
C HIS A 83 7.69 -25.84 -7.47
N ALA A 84 7.77 -25.76 -8.78
CA ALA A 84 6.62 -25.74 -9.66
C ALA A 84 6.39 -27.14 -10.22
N VAL A 85 5.15 -27.62 -10.20
CA VAL A 85 4.76 -28.94 -10.67
C VAL A 85 3.65 -28.79 -11.69
N ALA A 86 3.88 -29.26 -12.91
CA ALA A 86 2.85 -29.34 -13.94
C ALA A 86 2.15 -30.69 -13.86
N ARG A 87 0.81 -30.68 -13.90
CA ARG A 87 -0.01 -31.89 -13.93
C ARG A 87 -0.92 -31.95 -15.15
N SER A 88 -1.23 -33.17 -15.57
CA SER A 88 -2.25 -33.48 -16.58
C SER A 88 -3.03 -34.72 -16.14
N GLY A 89 -4.34 -34.59 -15.99
CA GLY A 89 -5.18 -35.70 -15.50
C GLY A 89 -4.76 -36.21 -14.11
N GLY A 90 -4.19 -35.33 -13.27
CA GLY A 90 -3.68 -35.63 -11.93
C GLY A 90 -2.27 -36.21 -11.87
N ALA A 91 -1.68 -36.65 -12.98
CA ALA A 91 -0.30 -37.12 -13.03
C ALA A 91 0.67 -35.94 -13.18
N GLU A 92 1.79 -35.97 -12.45
CA GLU A 92 2.91 -35.04 -12.65
C GLU A 92 3.55 -35.31 -14.01
N VAL A 93 3.63 -34.28 -14.86
CA VAL A 93 4.22 -34.37 -16.21
C VAL A 93 5.55 -33.63 -16.31
N ASP A 94 5.77 -32.62 -15.47
CA ASP A 94 7.05 -31.90 -15.39
C ASP A 94 7.20 -31.17 -14.04
N ARG A 95 8.45 -30.80 -13.71
CA ARG A 95 8.79 -30.09 -12.47
C ARG A 95 9.96 -29.14 -12.69
N ALA A 96 9.82 -27.93 -12.16
CA ALA A 96 10.90 -26.95 -12.04
C ALA A 96 11.17 -26.64 -10.55
N THR A 97 12.39 -26.22 -10.24
CA THR A 97 12.78 -25.85 -8.87
C THR A 97 13.72 -24.66 -8.92
N VAL A 98 13.59 -23.77 -7.94
CA VAL A 98 14.49 -22.65 -7.73
C VAL A 98 14.82 -22.53 -6.24
N GLY A 99 16.10 -22.38 -5.93
CA GLY A 99 16.61 -22.10 -4.60
C GLY A 99 16.62 -20.60 -4.31
N LEU A 100 16.28 -20.22 -3.09
CA LEU A 100 16.13 -18.83 -2.66
C LEU A 100 16.92 -18.54 -1.39
N VAL A 101 17.37 -17.30 -1.25
CA VAL A 101 17.93 -16.77 -0.01
C VAL A 101 16.82 -16.07 0.76
N LYS A 102 16.58 -16.49 1.99
CA LYS A 102 15.56 -15.92 2.87
C LYS A 102 16.20 -15.01 3.90
N GLU A 103 15.73 -13.77 3.98
CA GLU A 103 15.99 -12.87 5.10
C GLU A 103 14.71 -12.48 5.83
N PRO A 104 14.83 -12.11 7.12
CA PRO A 104 13.69 -11.62 7.87
C PRO A 104 13.31 -10.21 7.40
N GLU A 105 12.01 -9.95 7.31
CA GLU A 105 11.45 -8.63 7.01
C GLU A 105 11.50 -7.70 8.23
N PHE A 106 11.66 -8.27 9.42
CA PHE A 106 11.70 -7.57 10.70
C PHE A 106 13.05 -7.77 11.38
N THR A 107 13.57 -6.74 12.04
CA THR A 107 14.69 -6.90 12.99
C THR A 107 14.17 -7.25 14.38
N GLU A 108 14.91 -8.04 15.17
CA GLU A 108 14.54 -8.30 16.59
C GLU A 108 14.98 -7.18 17.55
N GLU A 109 15.57 -6.10 17.04
CA GLU A 109 16.00 -4.96 17.84
C GLU A 109 14.80 -4.11 18.31
N CYS A 110 14.98 -3.37 19.42
CA CYS A 110 13.92 -2.57 20.05
C CYS A 110 12.66 -3.36 20.46
N ALA A 111 12.83 -4.48 21.17
CA ALA A 111 11.73 -5.34 21.63
C ALA A 111 10.82 -4.74 22.73
N THR A 112 11.10 -3.51 23.21
CA THR A 112 10.30 -2.84 24.26
C THR A 112 10.12 -1.35 23.97
N ASP A 113 9.20 -0.72 24.70
CA ASP A 113 8.74 0.66 24.51
C ASP A 113 9.88 1.68 24.41
N SER A 114 9.90 2.44 23.32
CA SER A 114 11.01 2.31 22.38
C SER A 114 11.66 3.62 21.97
N LEU A 115 11.23 4.75 22.52
CA LEU A 115 11.92 6.02 22.31
C LEU A 115 13.38 5.94 22.81
N ALA A 116 13.61 5.30 23.95
CA ALA A 116 14.94 5.05 24.47
C ALA A 116 15.77 4.19 23.52
N CYS A 117 15.19 3.11 22.98
CA CYS A 117 15.88 2.25 22.04
C CYS A 117 16.30 3.00 20.77
N VAL A 118 15.40 3.79 20.17
CA VAL A 118 15.75 4.57 18.97
C VAL A 118 16.85 5.60 19.29
N ARG A 119 16.83 6.22 20.47
CA ARG A 119 17.91 7.12 20.90
C ARG A 119 19.25 6.41 21.03
N ASP A 120 19.27 5.21 21.58
CA ASP A 120 20.50 4.41 21.70
C ASP A 120 21.05 4.02 20.32
N LEU A 121 20.16 3.66 19.37
CA LEU A 121 20.54 3.39 17.98
C LEU A 121 21.08 4.64 17.25
N VAL A 122 20.49 5.80 17.50
CA VAL A 122 20.98 7.08 16.96
C VAL A 122 22.36 7.40 17.54
N ALA A 123 22.56 7.22 18.85
CA ALA A 123 23.85 7.41 19.49
C ALA A 123 24.92 6.43 18.97
N ALA A 124 24.52 5.21 18.62
CA ALA A 124 25.38 4.22 17.96
C ALA A 124 25.62 4.50 16.47
N GLY A 125 24.90 5.44 15.86
CA GLY A 125 24.99 5.77 14.43
C GLY A 125 24.31 4.76 13.50
N SER A 126 23.52 3.83 14.03
CA SER A 126 22.82 2.81 13.25
C SER A 126 21.39 3.20 12.87
N ALA A 127 20.88 4.31 13.39
CA ALA A 127 19.58 4.89 13.03
C ALA A 127 19.73 6.38 12.70
N ALA A 128 18.87 6.89 11.81
CA ALA A 128 18.95 8.26 11.29
C ALA A 128 18.50 9.32 12.31
N GLY A 129 17.61 8.97 13.22
CA GLY A 129 17.02 9.91 14.18
C GLY A 129 16.10 10.92 13.50
N TRP A 130 15.97 12.09 14.11
CA TRP A 130 14.96 13.09 13.73
C TRP A 130 15.52 14.44 13.32
N GLU A 131 16.83 14.52 13.07
CA GLU A 131 17.47 15.74 12.59
C GLU A 131 16.84 16.19 11.26
N GLY A 132 16.45 17.46 11.18
CA GLY A 132 15.84 18.04 9.98
C GLY A 132 14.38 17.61 9.73
N VAL A 133 13.75 16.91 10.67
CA VAL A 133 12.31 16.58 10.63
C VAL A 133 11.50 17.77 11.15
N VAL A 134 10.39 18.07 10.48
CA VAL A 134 9.42 19.06 10.92
C VAL A 134 8.19 18.37 11.48
N TYR A 135 7.75 18.80 12.67
CA TYR A 135 6.42 18.50 13.19
C TYR A 135 5.54 19.73 13.09
N GLU A 136 4.39 19.61 12.42
CA GLU A 136 3.41 20.70 12.28
C GLU A 136 2.09 20.35 12.98
N ASN A 137 1.67 21.21 13.90
CA ASN A 137 0.31 21.20 14.41
C ASN A 137 -0.50 22.36 13.78
N MET A 138 -1.60 22.02 13.09
CA MET A 138 -2.43 22.99 12.35
C MET A 138 -3.67 23.46 13.13
N ASP A 139 -3.85 23.10 14.40
CA ASP A 139 -5.09 23.34 15.13
C ASP A 139 -4.92 24.05 16.47
N GLY A 140 -3.89 24.89 16.59
CA GLY A 140 -3.66 25.67 17.80
C GLY A 140 -3.28 24.82 19.01
N LEU A 141 -2.62 23.68 18.77
CA LEU A 141 -2.19 22.70 19.76
C LEU A 141 -3.33 21.96 20.46
N HIS A 142 -4.49 21.85 19.81
CA HIS A 142 -5.65 21.17 20.38
C HIS A 142 -5.37 19.67 20.62
N ALA A 143 -4.71 19.00 19.68
CA ALA A 143 -4.05 17.72 19.92
C ALA A 143 -2.61 17.77 19.44
N ASN A 144 -1.66 17.59 20.36
CA ASN A 144 -0.26 17.86 20.08
C ASN A 144 0.64 16.68 20.46
N LEU A 145 1.59 16.36 19.58
CA LEU A 145 2.67 15.43 19.86
C LEU A 145 3.72 16.10 20.76
N ASP A 146 4.07 15.46 21.88
CA ASP A 146 5.22 15.87 22.68
C ASP A 146 6.51 15.60 21.90
N THR A 147 7.15 16.66 21.44
CA THR A 147 8.37 16.57 20.63
C THR A 147 9.66 16.57 21.44
N SER A 148 9.60 16.74 22.77
CA SER A 148 10.77 16.72 23.64
C SER A 148 11.53 15.39 23.61
N GLY A 149 10.82 14.32 23.20
CA GLY A 149 11.35 13.00 22.95
C GLY A 149 12.31 12.89 21.75
N TYR A 150 12.16 13.74 20.75
CA TYR A 150 12.74 13.57 19.42
C TYR A 150 13.77 14.67 19.11
N PRO A 151 15.05 14.49 19.50
CA PRO A 151 16.09 15.50 19.26
C PRO A 151 16.24 15.80 17.75
N GLY A 152 16.36 17.09 17.41
CA GLY A 152 16.51 17.56 16.03
C GLY A 152 15.19 17.92 15.31
N VAL A 153 14.04 17.62 15.93
CA VAL A 153 12.73 18.01 15.38
C VAL A 153 12.50 19.51 15.50
N THR A 154 12.15 20.14 14.38
CA THR A 154 11.64 21.52 14.35
C THR A 154 10.12 21.51 14.49
N ARG A 155 9.58 22.23 15.48
CA ARG A 155 8.13 22.34 15.70
C ARG A 155 7.58 23.62 15.06
N ILE A 156 6.52 23.47 14.28
CA ILE A 156 5.71 24.57 13.76
C ILE A 156 4.34 24.52 14.45
N GLU A 157 3.99 25.62 15.10
CA GLU A 157 2.73 25.76 15.83
C GLU A 157 1.90 26.84 15.17
N ASN A 158 0.78 26.45 14.55
CA ASN A 158 -0.11 27.43 13.95
C ASN A 158 -1.08 27.96 15.01
N THR A 159 -0.63 28.96 15.77
CA THR A 159 -1.33 29.53 16.94
C THR A 159 -2.25 30.71 16.61
N ASP A 160 -2.26 31.17 15.37
CA ASP A 160 -3.08 32.32 14.97
C ASP A 160 -4.58 31.98 14.99
N SER A 161 -5.39 32.89 15.55
CA SER A 161 -6.85 32.82 15.45
C SER A 161 -7.27 33.00 13.99
N PHE A 162 -7.53 31.90 13.30
CA PHE A 162 -7.81 31.93 11.86
C PHE A 162 -9.12 32.66 11.54
N SER A 163 -9.01 33.72 10.73
CA SER A 163 -10.12 34.27 9.95
C SER A 163 -10.06 33.70 8.52
N GLY A 164 -10.86 32.67 8.23
CA GLY A 164 -10.93 32.02 6.91
C GLY A 164 -11.33 30.52 6.95
N PRO A 165 -11.25 29.76 5.82
CA PRO A 165 -11.53 28.32 5.80
C PRO A 165 -10.75 27.58 6.90
N HIS A 166 -11.40 26.57 7.53
CA HIS A 166 -11.00 25.92 8.80
C HIS A 166 -9.49 25.75 9.03
N PRO A 167 -9.03 25.82 10.29
CA PRO A 167 -7.63 25.67 10.69
C PRO A 167 -6.93 24.41 10.14
N GLY A 168 -7.65 23.30 9.96
CA GLY A 168 -7.04 22.00 9.64
C GLY A 168 -6.62 21.75 8.19
N PHE A 169 -6.58 22.75 7.29
CA PHE A 169 -6.27 22.48 5.87
C PHE A 169 -5.40 23.54 5.20
N ARG A 170 -4.53 24.19 5.98
CA ARG A 170 -3.53 25.15 5.46
C ARG A 170 -2.12 24.67 5.80
N PRO A 171 -1.68 23.56 5.21
CA PRO A 171 -0.35 23.03 5.45
C PRO A 171 0.73 24.02 5.01
N GLN A 172 1.88 23.99 5.69
CA GLN A 172 3.04 24.77 5.29
C GLN A 172 3.59 24.32 3.93
N ASP A 173 3.90 25.28 3.08
CA ASP A 173 4.69 25.06 1.88
C ASP A 173 6.17 25.19 2.26
N LEU A 174 6.80 24.06 2.54
CA LEU A 174 8.24 23.93 2.82
C LEU A 174 8.99 23.41 1.61
N ASP A 175 10.33 23.40 1.70
CA ASP A 175 11.18 22.79 0.68
C ASP A 175 10.72 21.35 0.34
N PRO A 176 10.68 20.96 -0.94
CA PRO A 176 10.18 19.65 -1.37
C PRO A 176 10.87 18.46 -0.70
N THR A 177 12.11 18.61 -0.24
CA THR A 177 12.87 17.55 0.43
C THR A 177 12.66 17.50 1.95
N THR A 178 12.06 18.55 2.54
CA THR A 178 11.78 18.59 3.98
C THR A 178 10.77 17.50 4.34
N VAL A 179 11.14 16.69 5.32
CA VAL A 179 10.26 15.68 5.89
C VAL A 179 9.41 16.29 6.98
N LEU A 180 8.11 16.35 6.71
CA LEU A 180 7.12 16.90 7.61
C LEU A 180 6.09 15.85 7.97
N LEU A 181 5.86 15.68 9.27
CA LEU A 181 4.70 14.99 9.81
C LEU A 181 3.83 16.01 10.54
N GLY A 182 2.53 16.03 10.26
CA GLY A 182 1.65 16.96 10.95
C GLY A 182 0.29 16.39 11.30
N ASN A 183 -0.51 17.17 12.01
CA ASN A 183 -1.89 16.82 12.31
C ASN A 183 -2.81 18.04 12.46
N ALA A 184 -4.10 17.77 12.35
CA ALA A 184 -5.16 18.67 12.79
C ALA A 184 -6.33 17.86 13.38
N SER A 185 -6.49 17.93 14.69
CA SER A 185 -7.57 17.30 15.48
C SER A 185 -8.84 18.17 15.46
N VAL A 186 -9.35 18.42 14.25
CA VAL A 186 -10.57 19.21 14.03
C VAL A 186 -11.47 18.59 12.98
N ALA A 187 -12.76 18.87 13.07
CA ALA A 187 -13.78 18.45 12.12
C ALA A 187 -14.91 19.48 12.04
N GLN A 188 -15.82 19.33 11.09
CA GLN A 188 -17.08 20.07 11.08
C GLN A 188 -18.05 19.45 12.09
N THR A 189 -18.32 20.17 13.17
CA THR A 189 -19.22 19.73 14.25
C THR A 189 -20.61 20.37 14.19
N SER A 190 -20.81 21.37 13.33
CA SER A 190 -22.12 22.02 13.11
C SER A 190 -22.21 22.68 11.72
N PRO A 191 -23.19 22.31 10.87
CA PRO A 191 -24.02 21.10 11.02
C PRO A 191 -23.13 19.85 11.02
N CYS A 192 -23.36 18.94 11.96
CA CYS A 192 -22.52 17.76 12.17
C CYS A 192 -22.93 16.61 11.24
N CYS A 193 -22.02 15.69 10.89
CA CYS A 193 -20.57 15.68 11.11
C CYS A 193 -19.82 15.41 9.78
N LEU A 194 -18.64 16.02 9.63
CA LEU A 194 -17.79 15.82 8.45
C LEU A 194 -16.31 16.07 8.81
N SER A 195 -15.46 15.08 8.62
CA SER A 195 -14.00 15.22 8.79
C SER A 195 -13.41 16.23 7.83
N VAL A 196 -12.24 16.76 8.21
CA VAL A 196 -11.47 17.66 7.34
C VAL A 196 -11.13 17.01 5.99
N PRO A 197 -10.62 15.75 5.95
CA PRO A 197 -10.48 15.00 4.71
C PRO A 197 -11.75 15.01 3.85
N ARG A 198 -12.90 14.53 4.34
CA ARG A 198 -14.11 14.49 3.49
C ARG A 198 -14.59 15.88 3.02
N ARG A 199 -14.34 16.93 3.81
CA ARG A 199 -14.82 18.29 3.50
C ARG A 199 -13.96 19.05 2.49
N GLN A 200 -12.64 19.04 2.67
CA GLN A 200 -11.76 20.07 2.08
C GLN A 200 -10.77 19.54 1.06
N LEU A 201 -10.85 18.26 0.69
CA LEU A 201 -9.82 17.60 -0.09
C LEU A 201 -9.65 18.14 -1.52
N SER A 202 -8.80 19.17 -1.67
CA SER A 202 -8.08 19.52 -2.89
C SER A 202 -6.87 18.59 -3.03
N LEU A 203 -7.13 17.32 -3.32
CA LEU A 203 -6.17 16.23 -3.18
C LEU A 203 -5.00 16.25 -4.17
N THR A 204 -5.05 17.00 -5.28
CA THR A 204 -3.89 17.15 -6.18
C THR A 204 -2.71 17.77 -5.45
N THR A 205 -2.93 18.85 -4.69
CA THR A 205 -1.89 19.49 -3.88
C THR A 205 -1.38 18.60 -2.74
N ILE A 206 -2.20 17.65 -2.27
CA ILE A 206 -1.82 16.72 -1.20
C ILE A 206 -0.99 15.57 -1.75
N SER A 207 -1.32 15.05 -2.94
CA SER A 207 -0.46 14.08 -3.63
C SER A 207 0.93 14.67 -3.87
N ASP A 208 1.01 15.91 -4.37
CA ASP A 208 2.29 16.60 -4.57
C ASP A 208 3.09 16.75 -3.27
N ARG A 209 2.41 17.11 -2.17
CA ARG A 209 3.03 17.22 -0.85
C ARG A 209 3.46 15.87 -0.28
N PHE A 210 2.66 14.82 -0.46
CA PHE A 210 2.98 13.46 -0.05
C PHE A 210 4.25 12.95 -0.76
N ARG A 211 4.31 13.16 -2.08
CA ARG A 211 5.49 12.89 -2.91
C ARG A 211 6.67 13.85 -2.64
N GLY A 212 6.45 14.90 -1.86
CA GLY A 212 7.47 15.81 -1.32
C GLY A 212 7.72 15.60 0.18
N ASN A 213 7.59 14.36 0.67
CA ASN A 213 7.80 13.97 2.06
C ASN A 213 6.97 14.75 3.11
N LYS A 214 5.71 15.07 2.81
CA LYS A 214 4.80 15.66 3.81
C LYS A 214 3.55 14.80 4.02
N LEU A 215 3.24 14.47 5.26
CA LEU A 215 2.06 13.69 5.64
C LEU A 215 1.34 14.37 6.80
N TRP A 216 0.01 14.49 6.69
CA TRP A 216 -0.83 14.96 7.78
C TRP A 216 -1.84 13.91 8.19
N TRP A 217 -2.12 13.86 9.49
CA TRP A 217 -3.13 13.00 10.09
C TRP A 217 -4.33 13.80 10.61
N TYR A 218 -5.50 13.18 10.50
CA TYR A 218 -6.78 13.75 10.92
C TYR A 218 -7.64 12.68 11.61
N PRO A 219 -8.44 13.03 12.61
CA PRO A 219 -9.49 12.14 13.10
C PRO A 219 -10.63 12.04 12.08
N GLU A 220 -11.22 10.85 11.96
CA GLU A 220 -12.38 10.64 11.09
C GLU A 220 -13.66 11.29 11.60
N HIS A 221 -13.79 11.51 12.92
CA HIS A 221 -14.89 12.23 13.55
C HIS A 221 -16.28 11.84 13.03
N ARG A 222 -16.66 10.57 13.25
CA ARG A 222 -17.95 9.92 12.92
C ARG A 222 -18.20 9.52 11.47
N ASP A 223 -17.30 9.84 10.55
CA ASP A 223 -17.36 9.39 9.17
C ASP A 223 -17.12 7.88 8.99
N HIS A 224 -16.55 7.20 9.98
CA HIS A 224 -16.20 5.78 10.00
C HIS A 224 -16.79 5.09 11.24
N GLY A 225 -18.12 5.20 11.37
CA GLY A 225 -18.94 4.55 12.39
C GLY A 225 -19.69 3.33 11.82
N TYR A 226 -20.92 3.08 12.27
CA TYR A 226 -21.79 2.03 11.69
C TYR A 226 -21.91 2.12 10.16
N GLU A 227 -21.84 3.34 9.62
CA GLU A 227 -21.71 3.59 8.19
C GLU A 227 -20.35 4.27 7.95
N ASP A 228 -19.65 3.83 6.90
CA ASP A 228 -18.44 4.43 6.35
C ASP A 228 -18.84 5.41 5.24
N TYR A 229 -18.84 6.69 5.58
CA TYR A 229 -19.29 7.80 4.74
C TYR A 229 -18.22 8.31 3.76
N TYR A 230 -17.01 7.75 3.79
CA TYR A 230 -15.95 8.14 2.86
C TYR A 230 -16.30 7.75 1.43
N TRP A 231 -16.17 8.72 0.51
CA TRP A 231 -16.39 8.53 -0.93
C TRP A 231 -15.09 8.24 -1.70
N PHE A 232 -13.97 8.10 -0.99
CA PHE A 232 -12.63 7.84 -1.52
C PHE A 232 -11.81 7.02 -0.54
N SER A 233 -10.73 6.43 -1.03
CA SER A 233 -9.65 5.84 -0.24
C SER A 233 -8.32 6.45 -0.67
N THR A 234 -7.42 6.72 0.27
CA THR A 234 -6.11 7.32 -0.01
C THR A 234 -5.05 6.90 1.02
N VAL A 235 -3.79 7.03 0.63
CA VAL A 235 -2.61 6.94 1.51
C VAL A 235 -1.92 8.29 1.71
N THR A 236 -2.33 9.33 0.98
CA THR A 236 -1.65 10.64 0.95
C THR A 236 -1.96 11.52 2.17
N VAL A 237 -2.97 11.12 2.96
CA VAL A 237 -3.24 11.62 4.31
C VAL A 237 -3.48 10.42 5.22
N GLY A 238 -3.13 10.58 6.49
CA GLY A 238 -3.51 9.66 7.53
C GLY A 238 -4.88 10.01 8.09
N ILE A 239 -5.67 8.99 8.40
CA ILE A 239 -6.99 9.16 9.00
C ILE A 239 -7.07 8.15 10.14
N SER A 240 -7.21 8.63 11.37
CA SER A 240 -7.40 7.78 12.55
C SER A 240 -8.89 7.57 12.83
N GLN A 241 -9.24 6.37 13.28
CA GLN A 241 -10.58 6.09 13.78
C GLN A 241 -10.76 6.75 15.16
N GLY A 242 -11.82 7.55 15.30
CA GLY A 242 -12.11 8.30 16.52
C GLY A 242 -12.26 9.79 16.29
N SER A 243 -12.24 10.53 17.40
CA SER A 243 -12.41 11.98 17.43
C SER A 243 -11.10 12.66 17.82
N SER A 244 -11.18 13.86 18.39
CA SER A 244 -10.03 14.67 18.74
C SER A 244 -8.97 13.91 19.54
N GLY A 245 -7.72 13.95 19.06
CA GLY A 245 -6.56 13.30 19.66
C GLY A 245 -6.34 11.83 19.29
N SER A 246 -7.28 11.19 18.58
CA SER A 246 -7.12 9.80 18.15
C SER A 246 -5.91 9.56 17.24
N GLU A 247 -5.44 10.59 16.53
CA GLU A 247 -4.30 10.46 15.64
C GLU A 247 -2.94 10.48 16.36
N ILE A 248 -2.88 10.87 17.64
CA ILE A 248 -1.61 11.09 18.35
C ILE A 248 -0.78 9.80 18.45
N ASP A 249 -1.42 8.65 18.62
CA ASP A 249 -0.72 7.36 18.71
C ASP A 249 -0.12 6.95 17.35
N GLU A 250 -0.76 7.34 16.25
CA GLU A 250 -0.23 7.17 14.89
C GLU A 250 0.99 8.07 14.66
N LEU A 251 0.91 9.34 15.11
CA LEU A 251 2.03 10.27 15.02
C LEU A 251 3.25 9.76 15.81
N ARG A 252 3.03 9.23 17.02
CA ARG A 252 4.09 8.64 17.85
C ARG A 252 4.74 7.45 17.15
N SER A 253 3.93 6.53 16.63
CA SER A 253 4.40 5.33 15.96
C SER A 253 5.18 5.65 14.68
N LEU A 254 4.69 6.58 13.88
CA LEU A 254 5.37 7.07 12.68
C LEU A 254 6.66 7.81 12.99
N MET A 255 6.69 8.66 14.02
CA MET A 255 7.92 9.34 14.44
C MET A 255 8.98 8.33 14.87
N LEU A 256 8.61 7.33 15.66
CA LEU A 256 9.56 6.31 16.09
C LEU A 256 10.07 5.47 14.91
N ALA A 257 9.20 5.03 14.01
CA ALA A 257 9.60 4.31 12.80
C ALA A 257 10.51 5.15 11.89
N LEU A 258 10.19 6.44 11.70
CA LEU A 258 11.01 7.40 10.96
C LEU A 258 12.42 7.52 11.56
N GLY A 259 12.51 7.68 12.88
CA GLY A 259 13.77 7.81 13.59
C GLY A 259 14.60 6.53 13.57
N ALA A 260 13.93 5.37 13.50
CA ALA A 260 14.56 4.06 13.47
C ALA A 260 15.09 3.66 12.07
N LEU A 261 14.72 4.35 11.00
CA LEU A 261 15.27 4.08 9.66
C LEU A 261 16.81 4.15 9.68
N PRO A 262 17.52 3.19 9.06
CA PRO A 262 18.97 3.31 8.91
C PRO A 262 19.35 4.57 8.13
N PRO A 263 20.47 5.26 8.43
CA PRO A 263 20.81 6.55 7.83
C PRO A 263 20.80 6.56 6.30
N ALA A 264 21.37 5.52 5.68
CA ALA A 264 21.42 5.43 4.22
C ALA A 264 20.03 5.20 3.59
N ALA A 265 19.19 4.36 4.20
CA ALA A 265 17.82 4.13 3.76
C ALA A 265 16.97 5.40 3.92
N ARG A 266 17.11 6.10 5.04
CA ARG A 266 16.43 7.37 5.30
C ARG A 266 16.78 8.43 4.27
N ALA A 267 18.06 8.56 3.93
CA ALA A 267 18.54 9.52 2.93
C ALA A 267 17.98 9.21 1.54
N ALA A 268 18.06 7.96 1.09
CA ALA A 268 17.54 7.53 -0.20
C ALA A 268 16.02 7.75 -0.33
N LEU A 269 15.24 7.41 0.72
CA LEU A 269 13.80 7.69 0.75
C LEU A 269 13.50 9.19 0.72
N GLN A 270 14.29 10.01 1.41
CA GLN A 270 14.09 11.46 1.45
C GLN A 270 14.36 12.11 0.11
N GLU A 271 15.47 11.77 -0.52
CA GLU A 271 15.84 12.28 -1.85
C GLU A 271 14.79 11.92 -2.90
N ALA A 272 14.21 10.72 -2.81
CA ALA A 272 13.17 10.24 -3.71
C ALA A 272 11.75 10.74 -3.40
N GLY A 273 11.56 11.49 -2.29
CA GLY A 273 10.23 11.93 -1.89
C GLY A 273 9.29 10.80 -1.44
N GLN A 274 9.83 9.68 -0.94
CA GLN A 274 9.07 8.45 -0.65
C GLN A 274 9.04 8.08 0.83
N VAL A 275 9.48 8.95 1.74
CA VAL A 275 9.55 8.65 3.19
C VAL A 275 8.20 8.18 3.72
N TRP A 276 7.14 8.94 3.43
CA TRP A 276 5.81 8.61 3.92
C TRP A 276 5.14 7.52 3.10
N SER A 277 5.51 7.31 1.83
CA SER A 277 5.06 6.16 1.06
C SER A 277 5.52 4.87 1.73
N ALA A 278 6.83 4.76 2.01
CA ALA A 278 7.40 3.60 2.70
C ALA A 278 6.81 3.43 4.12
N LEU A 279 6.65 4.51 4.88
CA LEU A 279 6.08 4.41 6.23
C LEU A 279 4.57 4.15 6.27
N GLN A 280 3.81 4.51 5.22
CA GLN A 280 2.41 4.10 5.07
C GLN A 280 2.29 2.60 4.77
N TYR A 281 3.22 2.03 3.98
CA TYR A 281 3.35 0.58 3.84
C TYR A 281 3.64 -0.07 5.19
N VAL A 282 4.71 0.34 5.89
CA VAL A 282 5.09 -0.19 7.21
C VAL A 282 3.91 -0.11 8.19
N SER A 283 3.25 1.04 8.28
CA SER A 283 2.11 1.26 9.16
C SER A 283 1.02 0.21 8.89
N ARG A 284 0.53 0.10 7.66
CA ARG A 284 -0.58 -0.81 7.34
C ARG A 284 -0.17 -2.28 7.40
N ARG A 285 1.01 -2.61 6.88
CA ARG A 285 1.52 -3.97 6.83
C ARG A 285 1.70 -4.56 8.22
N THR A 286 2.26 -3.80 9.17
CA THR A 286 2.54 -4.31 10.52
C THR A 286 1.31 -4.45 11.43
N ARG A 287 0.13 -4.00 11.00
CA ARG A 287 -1.15 -4.34 11.65
C ARG A 287 -1.62 -5.74 11.30
N MET A 288 -1.10 -6.31 10.21
CA MET A 288 -1.50 -7.58 9.67
C MET A 288 -0.52 -8.68 10.03
N ALA A 289 -1.01 -9.91 10.15
CA ALA A 289 -0.18 -11.07 10.45
C ALA A 289 0.80 -11.41 9.31
N GLY A 290 0.48 -11.03 8.07
CA GLY A 290 1.21 -11.42 6.86
C GLY A 290 0.83 -10.56 5.65
N ASP A 291 1.60 -10.67 4.57
CA ASP A 291 1.35 -10.06 3.26
C ASP A 291 0.01 -10.52 2.68
N ALA A 292 -0.36 -11.78 2.89
CA ALA A 292 -1.67 -12.29 2.47
C ALA A 292 -2.83 -11.47 3.06
N ALA A 293 -2.74 -11.12 4.35
CA ALA A 293 -3.73 -10.30 5.04
C ALA A 293 -3.56 -8.80 4.72
N TYR A 294 -2.37 -8.37 4.32
CA TYR A 294 -2.14 -7.02 3.83
C TYR A 294 -2.88 -6.74 2.52
N LEU A 295 -3.02 -7.72 1.63
CA LEU A 295 -3.68 -7.55 0.34
C LEU A 295 -5.22 -7.58 0.40
N THR A 296 -5.82 -7.48 1.60
CA THR A 296 -7.27 -7.54 1.81
C THR A 296 -7.86 -6.22 2.30
N ALA A 297 -9.19 -6.12 2.26
CA ALA A 297 -9.92 -4.93 2.73
C ALA A 297 -9.60 -4.55 4.17
N GLN A 298 -9.30 -5.54 5.03
CA GLN A 298 -9.02 -5.34 6.46
C GLN A 298 -7.77 -4.49 6.72
N ALA A 299 -6.75 -4.56 5.86
CA ALA A 299 -5.54 -3.74 5.96
C ALA A 299 -5.76 -2.29 5.45
N HIS A 300 -6.87 -2.06 4.75
CA HIS A 300 -7.16 -0.83 4.04
C HIS A 300 -8.52 -0.19 4.39
N PRO A 301 -8.82 0.02 5.70
CA PRO A 301 -9.95 0.85 6.07
C PRO A 301 -9.68 2.31 5.69
N ASN A 302 -10.75 3.11 5.57
CA ASN A 302 -10.63 4.54 5.30
C ASN A 302 -10.11 5.31 6.53
N ALA A 303 -10.45 4.84 7.73
CA ALA A 303 -9.88 5.31 8.98
C ALA A 303 -9.21 4.15 9.73
N LEU A 304 -7.96 4.31 10.12
CA LEU A 304 -7.17 3.30 10.83
C LEU A 304 -7.46 3.37 12.32
N ALA A 305 -7.89 2.26 12.91
CA ALA A 305 -7.88 2.12 14.37
C ALA A 305 -6.43 2.02 14.89
N ASP A 306 -6.23 2.36 16.16
CA ASP A 306 -4.97 2.11 16.85
C ASP A 306 -4.64 0.61 16.77
N GLY A 307 -3.52 0.31 16.11
CA GLY A 307 -3.07 -1.05 15.86
C GLY A 307 -2.20 -1.65 16.96
N GLY A 308 -1.76 -0.85 17.95
CA GLY A 308 -0.80 -1.31 18.96
C GLY A 308 0.52 -1.87 18.36
N ASN A 309 0.84 -1.51 17.12
CA ASN A 309 1.87 -2.12 16.27
C ASN A 309 3.19 -1.31 16.24
N LEU A 310 3.37 -0.39 17.19
CA LEU A 310 4.50 0.52 17.27
C LEU A 310 5.86 -0.20 17.23
N VAL A 311 6.02 -1.29 18.00
CA VAL A 311 7.25 -2.10 18.00
C VAL A 311 7.54 -2.68 16.61
N SER A 312 6.54 -3.34 16.02
CA SER A 312 6.63 -3.94 14.69
C SER A 312 6.96 -2.89 13.60
N MET A 313 6.40 -1.69 13.69
CA MET A 313 6.69 -0.60 12.75
C MET A 313 8.17 -0.21 12.75
N MET A 314 8.78 -0.04 13.94
CA MET A 314 10.21 0.26 13.99
C MET A 314 11.04 -0.91 13.50
N GLN A 315 10.70 -2.14 13.89
CA GLN A 315 11.43 -3.35 13.51
C GLN A 315 11.45 -3.57 12.00
N MET A 316 10.35 -3.28 11.31
CA MET A 316 10.27 -3.33 9.86
C MET A 316 11.02 -2.16 9.21
N ALA A 317 10.83 -0.92 9.68
CA ALA A 317 11.57 0.24 9.16
C ALA A 317 13.09 0.07 9.30
N ARG A 318 13.54 -0.54 10.40
CA ARG A 318 14.94 -0.88 10.69
C ARG A 318 15.55 -1.89 9.72
N ALA A 319 14.72 -2.71 9.08
CA ALA A 319 15.17 -3.74 8.15
C ALA A 319 15.48 -3.18 6.74
N PHE A 320 15.05 -1.96 6.44
CA PHE A 320 15.34 -1.33 5.16
C PHE A 320 16.83 -1.08 4.94
N ALA A 321 17.24 -1.14 3.68
CA ALA A 321 18.57 -0.75 3.23
C ALA A 321 18.45 0.16 2.02
N ALA A 322 19.49 0.94 1.70
CA ALA A 322 19.44 1.90 0.60
C ALA A 322 19.19 1.24 -0.77
N ASP A 323 19.50 -0.05 -0.92
CA ASP A 323 19.30 -0.89 -2.11
C ASP A 323 18.11 -1.86 -1.98
N ARG A 324 17.33 -1.73 -0.90
CA ARG A 324 16.14 -2.53 -0.57
C ARG A 324 15.12 -1.64 0.14
N LEU A 325 14.33 -0.94 -0.67
CA LEU A 325 13.32 0.00 -0.22
C LEU A 325 11.97 -0.38 -0.84
N PRO A 326 10.84 -0.20 -0.13
CA PRO A 326 9.53 -0.46 -0.70
C PRO A 326 9.26 0.38 -1.96
N PRO A 327 8.62 -0.20 -2.98
CA PRO A 327 8.19 0.55 -4.16
C PRO A 327 6.99 1.44 -3.82
N ALA A 328 6.59 2.30 -4.76
CA ALA A 328 5.39 3.13 -4.64
C ALA A 328 4.43 2.87 -5.81
N ALA A 329 3.23 2.38 -5.51
CA ALA A 329 2.17 2.20 -6.49
C ALA A 329 1.62 3.55 -6.93
N ARG A 330 1.37 3.67 -8.24
CA ARG A 330 0.73 4.83 -8.85
C ARG A 330 -0.16 4.38 -9.99
N VAL A 331 -1.28 5.05 -10.17
CA VAL A 331 -2.25 4.83 -11.24
C VAL A 331 -2.37 6.07 -12.12
N GLU A 332 -2.55 5.85 -13.41
CA GLU A 332 -2.94 6.86 -14.38
C GLU A 332 -4.24 6.43 -15.05
N VAL A 333 -5.19 7.35 -15.18
CA VAL A 333 -6.41 7.13 -15.94
C VAL A 333 -6.12 7.37 -17.42
N LEU A 334 -6.24 6.31 -18.22
CA LEU A 334 -6.01 6.37 -19.67
C LEU A 334 -7.27 6.79 -20.42
N ASP A 335 -8.42 6.26 -20.04
CA ASP A 335 -9.73 6.56 -20.63
C ASP A 335 -10.86 6.24 -19.64
N GLU A 336 -11.97 6.98 -19.71
CA GLU A 336 -13.13 6.75 -18.84
C GLU A 336 -14.43 7.36 -19.37
N ASP A 337 -15.55 6.67 -19.11
CA ASP A 337 -16.90 7.14 -19.50
C ASP A 337 -17.65 7.90 -18.38
N PHE A 338 -17.07 8.02 -17.18
CA PHE A 338 -17.59 8.88 -16.12
C PHE A 338 -17.76 10.32 -16.61
N ALA A 339 -18.88 10.95 -16.30
CA ALA A 339 -19.07 12.36 -16.65
C ALA A 339 -18.12 13.27 -15.87
N ALA A 340 -17.81 14.46 -16.38
CA ALA A 340 -16.94 15.41 -15.69
C ALA A 340 -17.43 15.77 -14.27
N SER A 341 -18.75 15.75 -14.03
CA SER A 341 -19.36 15.98 -12.70
C SER A 341 -19.11 14.84 -11.69
N GLU A 342 -18.71 13.67 -12.17
CA GLU A 342 -18.51 12.45 -11.38
C GLU A 342 -17.04 12.25 -11.01
N ARG A 343 -16.13 12.91 -11.75
CA ARG A 343 -14.68 12.88 -11.55
C ARG A 343 -14.25 13.79 -10.41
N ARG A 344 -14.44 13.33 -9.17
CA ARG A 344 -14.13 14.12 -7.97
C ARG A 344 -12.64 14.22 -7.68
N LEU A 345 -11.86 13.23 -8.08
CA LEU A 345 -10.44 13.15 -7.79
C LEU A 345 -9.66 12.35 -8.81
N THR A 346 -8.55 12.89 -9.32
CA THR A 346 -7.57 12.12 -10.08
C THR A 346 -6.16 12.52 -9.65
N THR A 347 -5.46 11.60 -8.98
CA THR A 347 -4.05 11.70 -8.58
C THR A 347 -3.38 10.35 -8.80
N PRO A 348 -2.04 10.29 -8.83
CA PRO A 348 -1.32 9.01 -8.93
C PRO A 348 -1.66 8.01 -7.82
N GLU A 349 -1.93 8.46 -6.59
CA GLU A 349 -2.21 7.55 -5.46
C GLU A 349 -3.70 7.25 -5.27
N SER A 350 -4.59 8.08 -5.83
CA SER A 350 -6.03 7.96 -5.63
C SER A 350 -6.83 8.56 -6.78
N VAL A 351 -7.74 7.76 -7.32
CA VAL A 351 -8.74 8.13 -8.32
C VAL A 351 -10.10 7.87 -7.70
N ALA A 352 -10.92 8.90 -7.51
CA ALA A 352 -12.25 8.74 -6.90
C ALA A 352 -13.36 9.27 -7.80
N ARG A 353 -14.39 8.44 -7.96
CA ARG A 353 -15.58 8.70 -8.77
C ARG A 353 -16.83 8.64 -7.92
N VAL A 354 -17.75 9.56 -8.16
CA VAL A 354 -19.04 9.61 -7.46
C VAL A 354 -20.13 9.59 -8.50
N TRP A 355 -21.04 8.64 -8.39
CA TRP A 355 -22.17 8.51 -9.31
C TRP A 355 -23.14 9.66 -9.07
N THR A 356 -23.38 10.45 -10.12
CA THR A 356 -24.40 11.52 -10.11
C THR A 356 -25.54 11.20 -11.07
N ASP A 357 -25.27 10.44 -12.13
CA ASP A 357 -26.31 9.91 -12.99
C ASP A 357 -26.97 8.68 -12.35
N THR A 358 -28.25 8.81 -12.01
CA THR A 358 -29.02 7.71 -11.40
C THR A 358 -29.58 6.73 -12.43
N THR A 359 -29.41 6.99 -13.73
CA THR A 359 -29.85 6.13 -14.83
C THR A 359 -28.74 5.25 -15.39
N ALA A 360 -27.47 5.64 -15.21
CA ALA A 360 -26.32 4.82 -15.53
C ALA A 360 -26.31 3.54 -14.68
N THR A 361 -26.05 2.41 -15.33
CA THR A 361 -25.97 1.08 -14.69
C THR A 361 -24.53 0.58 -14.57
N GLU A 362 -23.63 1.05 -15.42
CA GLU A 362 -22.20 0.72 -15.43
C GLU A 362 -21.38 1.92 -15.90
N HIS A 363 -20.13 1.95 -15.45
CA HIS A 363 -19.07 2.81 -15.97
C HIS A 363 -17.84 1.97 -16.31
N ARG A 364 -17.09 2.42 -17.31
CA ARG A 364 -15.84 1.83 -17.75
C ARG A 364 -14.71 2.81 -17.56
N LEU A 365 -13.61 2.27 -17.04
CA LEU A 365 -12.43 3.03 -16.70
C LEU A 365 -11.21 2.18 -17.04
N ARG A 366 -10.28 2.75 -17.80
CA ARG A 366 -9.03 2.10 -18.16
C ARG A 366 -7.89 2.79 -17.42
N VAL A 367 -7.10 2.02 -16.67
CA VAL A 367 -6.01 2.56 -15.85
C VAL A 367 -4.68 1.86 -16.11
N SER A 368 -3.59 2.59 -15.94
CA SER A 368 -2.22 2.08 -16.02
C SER A 368 -1.49 2.22 -14.69
N ALA A 369 -0.75 1.19 -14.33
CA ALA A 369 0.20 1.15 -13.22
C ALA A 369 1.62 1.58 -13.62
N ALA A 370 1.87 1.85 -14.91
CA ALA A 370 3.19 2.23 -15.44
C ALA A 370 3.86 3.43 -14.74
N PRO A 371 3.14 4.41 -14.16
CA PRO A 371 3.77 5.47 -13.38
C PRO A 371 4.34 5.03 -12.02
N SER A 372 4.08 3.79 -11.59
CA SER A 372 4.63 3.24 -10.34
C SER A 372 6.16 3.25 -10.37
N VAL A 373 6.77 3.39 -9.20
CA VAL A 373 8.24 3.56 -9.10
C VAL A 373 8.85 2.54 -8.17
N ASP A 374 9.97 1.98 -8.59
CA ASP A 374 10.93 1.33 -7.71
C ASP A 374 12.15 2.23 -7.49
N LEU A 375 12.61 2.33 -6.25
CA LEU A 375 13.71 3.22 -5.88
C LEU A 375 15.09 2.58 -6.07
N THR A 376 15.14 1.28 -6.36
CA THR A 376 16.35 0.46 -6.34
C THR A 376 16.67 -0.16 -7.70
N GLY A 377 15.86 0.13 -8.73
CA GLY A 377 16.00 -0.38 -10.09
C GLY A 377 15.48 -1.81 -10.30
N ARG A 378 14.74 -2.37 -9.35
CA ARG A 378 14.12 -3.70 -9.43
C ARG A 378 12.88 -3.70 -10.33
N ALA A 379 12.63 -4.84 -10.96
CA ALA A 379 11.47 -5.02 -11.82
C ALA A 379 10.19 -5.13 -10.99
N LEU A 380 9.21 -4.29 -11.30
CA LEU A 380 7.91 -4.30 -10.63
C LEU A 380 6.99 -5.40 -11.16
N THR A 381 6.13 -5.89 -10.29
CA THR A 381 4.96 -6.72 -10.62
C THR A 381 3.72 -6.04 -10.07
N TYR A 382 2.62 -6.14 -10.82
CA TYR A 382 1.39 -5.39 -10.57
C TYR A 382 0.29 -6.34 -10.10
N HIS A 383 -0.35 -6.01 -8.98
CA HIS A 383 -1.36 -6.84 -8.34
C HIS A 383 -2.59 -5.99 -8.04
N TRP A 384 -3.67 -6.28 -8.74
CA TRP A 384 -4.95 -5.57 -8.63
C TRP A 384 -5.93 -6.39 -7.82
N PHE A 385 -6.50 -5.81 -6.77
CA PHE A 385 -7.51 -6.44 -5.93
C PHE A 385 -8.73 -5.56 -5.79
N VAL A 386 -9.92 -6.14 -5.91
CA VAL A 386 -11.16 -5.47 -5.51
C VAL A 386 -11.34 -5.66 -4.01
N LEU A 387 -11.15 -4.60 -3.24
CA LEU A 387 -11.24 -4.62 -1.78
C LEU A 387 -12.68 -4.42 -1.29
N ARG A 388 -13.53 -3.75 -2.07
CA ARG A 388 -14.94 -3.47 -1.73
C ARG A 388 -15.80 -3.52 -2.98
N ALA A 389 -17.03 -4.01 -2.86
CA ALA A 389 -17.96 -4.27 -3.95
C ALA A 389 -17.42 -5.27 -5.00
N ALA A 390 -16.75 -6.34 -4.56
CA ALA A 390 -16.10 -7.33 -5.42
C ALA A 390 -17.03 -7.98 -6.46
N GLU A 391 -18.31 -8.18 -6.13
CA GLU A 391 -19.30 -8.74 -7.07
C GLU A 391 -19.69 -7.77 -8.20
N TRP A 392 -19.36 -6.49 -8.07
CA TRP A 392 -19.85 -5.40 -8.92
C TRP A 392 -18.74 -4.73 -9.73
N ILE A 393 -17.49 -5.13 -9.52
CA ILE A 393 -16.34 -4.56 -10.21
C ILE A 393 -15.55 -5.67 -10.86
N ASP A 394 -15.46 -5.61 -12.18
CA ASP A 394 -14.65 -6.53 -12.97
C ASP A 394 -13.31 -5.85 -13.30
N VAL A 395 -12.21 -6.55 -13.05
CA VAL A 395 -10.84 -6.10 -13.36
C VAL A 395 -10.25 -7.04 -14.40
N VAL A 396 -9.96 -6.54 -15.59
CA VAL A 396 -9.44 -7.33 -16.70
C VAL A 396 -8.10 -6.77 -17.14
N PRO A 397 -6.98 -7.50 -16.93
CA PRO A 397 -5.69 -7.16 -17.53
C PRO A 397 -5.77 -7.08 -19.04
N GLU A 398 -5.17 -6.03 -19.62
CA GLU A 398 -5.10 -5.83 -21.07
C GLU A 398 -3.70 -6.08 -21.66
N ASP A 399 -2.69 -6.18 -20.80
CA ASP A 399 -1.32 -6.54 -21.15
C ASP A 399 -0.86 -7.79 -20.37
N ALA A 400 0.24 -8.37 -20.83
CA ALA A 400 0.75 -9.63 -20.29
C ALA A 400 1.35 -9.50 -18.88
N ASP A 401 1.84 -8.32 -18.52
CA ASP A 401 2.43 -8.06 -17.19
C ASP A 401 1.40 -7.58 -16.15
N GLY A 402 0.20 -7.19 -16.60
CA GLY A 402 -0.90 -6.70 -15.77
C GLY A 402 -0.74 -5.22 -15.39
N SER A 403 0.11 -4.48 -16.10
CA SER A 403 0.32 -3.05 -15.84
C SER A 403 -0.86 -2.20 -16.30
N VAL A 404 -1.66 -2.65 -17.27
CA VAL A 404 -2.87 -1.97 -17.74
C VAL A 404 -4.08 -2.85 -17.50
N VAL A 405 -5.12 -2.29 -16.86
CA VAL A 405 -6.39 -2.98 -16.63
C VAL A 405 -7.57 -2.15 -17.12
N ALA A 406 -8.54 -2.85 -17.70
CA ALA A 406 -9.90 -2.35 -17.89
C ALA A 406 -10.74 -2.68 -16.65
N LEU A 407 -11.38 -1.65 -16.10
CA LEU A 407 -12.31 -1.73 -15.00
C LEU A 407 -13.72 -1.54 -15.54
N THR A 408 -14.61 -2.49 -15.24
CA THR A 408 -16.06 -2.29 -15.41
C THR A 408 -16.68 -2.21 -14.04
N ILE A 409 -17.22 -1.04 -13.71
CA ILE A 409 -17.81 -0.75 -12.40
C ILE A 409 -19.32 -0.67 -12.59
N ARG A 410 -20.02 -1.71 -12.15
CA ARG A 410 -21.48 -1.72 -12.12
C ARG A 410 -21.96 -0.92 -10.91
N ARG A 411 -23.09 -0.24 -11.05
CA ARG A 411 -23.69 0.49 -9.94
C ARG A 411 -24.08 -0.51 -8.86
N HIS A 412 -23.41 -0.43 -7.71
CA HIS A 412 -23.56 -1.39 -6.63
C HIS A 412 -24.42 -0.83 -5.49
N PRO A 413 -25.12 -1.70 -4.74
CA PRO A 413 -25.83 -1.32 -3.54
C PRO A 413 -24.84 -1.00 -2.39
N GLU A 414 -25.40 -0.55 -1.27
CA GLU A 414 -24.68 -0.54 0.00
C GLU A 414 -24.35 -1.98 0.42
N GLU A 415 -23.13 -2.20 0.92
CA GLU A 415 -22.67 -3.48 1.48
C GLU A 415 -22.21 -3.32 2.92
N THR A 416 -22.23 -4.41 3.70
CA THR A 416 -21.67 -4.44 5.05
C THR A 416 -20.38 -5.24 5.06
N LEU A 417 -19.30 -4.64 5.57
CA LEU A 417 -17.98 -5.25 5.68
C LEU A 417 -17.47 -5.23 7.13
N GLU A 418 -16.72 -6.25 7.51
CA GLU A 418 -15.96 -6.25 8.77
C GLU A 418 -14.67 -5.42 8.62
N LEU A 419 -14.65 -4.22 9.20
CA LEU A 419 -13.52 -3.29 9.17
C LEU A 419 -13.19 -2.84 10.59
N ASN A 420 -11.91 -2.92 10.97
CA ASN A 420 -11.45 -2.65 12.34
C ASN A 420 -12.19 -3.50 13.41
N GLY A 421 -12.56 -4.73 13.05
CA GLY A 421 -13.29 -5.66 13.92
C GLY A 421 -14.76 -5.31 14.15
N GLN A 422 -15.34 -4.43 13.33
CA GLN A 422 -16.73 -4.02 13.42
C GLN A 422 -17.44 -4.09 12.06
N PRO A 423 -18.73 -4.46 12.01
CA PRO A 423 -19.52 -4.38 10.79
C PRO A 423 -19.81 -2.93 10.43
N ARG A 424 -19.45 -2.54 9.21
CA ARG A 424 -19.67 -1.20 8.68
C ARG A 424 -20.38 -1.26 7.35
N ARG A 425 -21.47 -0.50 7.22
CA ARG A 425 -22.12 -0.30 5.93
C ARG A 425 -21.36 0.69 5.09
N THR A 426 -21.24 0.45 3.79
CA THR A 426 -20.54 1.36 2.88
C THR A 426 -21.16 1.33 1.49
N SER A 427 -21.17 2.48 0.82
CA SER A 427 -21.53 2.62 -0.59
C SER A 427 -20.29 2.86 -1.47
N LEU A 428 -19.11 2.44 -0.99
CA LEU A 428 -17.82 2.64 -1.65
C LEU A 428 -17.31 1.33 -2.26
N GLY A 429 -17.19 1.29 -3.58
CA GLY A 429 -16.38 0.31 -4.30
C GLY A 429 -14.91 0.74 -4.33
N VAL A 430 -14.00 -0.21 -4.11
CA VAL A 430 -12.56 0.06 -4.02
C VAL A 430 -11.79 -1.00 -4.77
N VAL A 431 -11.03 -0.57 -5.78
CA VAL A 431 -9.96 -1.35 -6.39
C VAL A 431 -8.62 -0.79 -5.90
N ALA A 432 -7.73 -1.67 -5.47
CA ALA A 432 -6.39 -1.32 -5.03
C ALA A 432 -5.34 -1.93 -5.96
N LEU A 433 -4.37 -1.12 -6.36
CA LEU A 433 -3.13 -1.55 -6.97
C LEU A 433 -2.06 -1.66 -5.89
N PHE A 434 -1.47 -2.84 -5.78
CA PHE A 434 -0.22 -3.06 -5.06
C PHE A 434 0.86 -3.38 -6.07
N VAL A 435 2.02 -2.75 -5.94
CA VAL A 435 3.21 -3.14 -6.71
C VAL A 435 4.22 -3.83 -5.81
N HIS A 436 4.90 -4.83 -6.35
CA HIS A 436 5.90 -5.60 -5.63
C HIS A 436 7.22 -5.61 -6.43
N ASP A 437 8.32 -5.26 -5.77
CA ASP A 437 9.67 -5.13 -6.37
C ASP A 437 10.50 -6.43 -6.28
N GLY A 438 9.93 -7.48 -5.69
CA GLY A 438 10.59 -8.76 -5.41
C GLY A 438 10.92 -8.94 -3.93
N LEU A 439 10.89 -7.87 -3.12
CA LEU A 439 11.14 -7.91 -1.68
C LEU A 439 9.97 -7.37 -0.85
N TYR A 440 9.40 -6.24 -1.26
CA TYR A 440 8.37 -5.51 -0.55
C TYR A 440 7.17 -5.22 -1.45
N PHE A 441 6.00 -5.15 -0.85
CA PHE A 441 4.86 -4.47 -1.45
C PHE A 441 4.97 -2.95 -1.24
N SER A 442 4.33 -2.19 -2.13
CA SER A 442 4.06 -0.77 -1.94
C SER A 442 2.88 -0.54 -0.99
N PRO A 443 2.69 0.68 -0.45
CA PRO A 443 1.34 1.10 -0.09
C PRO A 443 0.45 1.06 -1.35
N PRO A 444 -0.87 0.84 -1.22
CA PRO A 444 -1.74 0.79 -2.39
C PRO A 444 -1.96 2.16 -3.01
N ALA A 445 -2.15 2.17 -4.33
CA ALA A 445 -2.88 3.22 -5.02
C ALA A 445 -4.33 2.77 -5.22
N PHE A 446 -5.29 3.68 -5.10
CA PHE A 446 -6.72 3.33 -5.10
C PHE A 446 -7.47 3.90 -6.32
N VAL A 447 -8.40 3.10 -6.83
CA VAL A 447 -9.46 3.54 -7.74
C VAL A 447 -10.79 3.26 -7.04
N THR A 448 -11.56 4.30 -6.74
CA THR A 448 -12.80 4.19 -5.97
C THR A 448 -14.00 4.73 -6.72
N SER A 449 -15.15 4.14 -6.42
CA SER A 449 -16.45 4.51 -6.97
C SER A 449 -17.48 4.55 -5.85
N PHE A 450 -18.23 5.65 -5.73
CA PHE A 450 -19.18 5.86 -4.63
C PHE A 450 -20.59 6.14 -5.15
N THR A 451 -21.58 5.39 -4.67
CA THR A 451 -22.96 5.44 -5.20
C THR A 451 -23.95 6.28 -4.36
N ALA A 452 -23.52 6.80 -3.21
CA ALA A 452 -24.32 7.65 -2.33
C ALA A 452 -23.92 9.15 -2.40
N ASP A 453 -24.57 10.00 -1.60
CA ASP A 453 -24.23 11.42 -1.52
C ASP A 453 -22.92 11.64 -0.74
N PRO A 454 -21.83 12.11 -1.39
CA PRO A 454 -20.52 12.28 -0.75
C PRO A 454 -20.52 13.35 0.35
N TYR A 455 -21.51 14.24 0.36
CA TYR A 455 -21.66 15.31 1.36
C TYR A 455 -22.70 14.98 2.44
N ARG A 456 -23.27 13.77 2.42
CA ARG A 456 -24.12 13.30 3.50
C ARG A 456 -23.34 13.37 4.81
N LEU A 457 -23.87 14.16 5.74
CA LEU A 457 -23.28 14.35 7.05
C LEU A 457 -23.52 13.09 7.89
N ALA A 458 -22.49 12.67 8.63
CA ALA A 458 -22.65 11.62 9.63
C ALA A 458 -23.59 12.11 10.76
N PRO A 459 -24.41 11.23 11.35
CA PRO A 459 -25.36 11.62 12.38
C PRO A 459 -24.65 12.17 13.62
N ASN A 460 -25.32 13.08 14.33
CA ASN A 460 -24.79 13.66 15.56
C ASN A 460 -24.96 12.74 16.80
N GLU A 461 -25.45 11.53 16.60
CA GLU A 461 -25.73 10.55 17.66
C GLU A 461 -24.44 9.78 18.03
N ASN A 462 -24.25 9.49 19.32
CA ASN A 462 -23.08 8.74 19.83
C ASN A 462 -23.19 7.23 19.53
N ASN A 463 -23.43 6.85 18.28
CA ASN A 463 -23.55 5.46 17.88
C ASN A 463 -22.21 4.92 17.36
N LEU A 464 -21.12 5.19 18.09
CA LEU A 464 -19.74 4.87 17.68
C LEU A 464 -19.21 3.54 18.26
N ASP A 465 -20.07 2.74 18.88
CA ASP A 465 -19.71 1.40 19.39
C ASP A 465 -20.16 0.29 18.42
#